data_AF-A0A923YIV3-F1
#
_entry.id   AF-A0A923YIV3-F1
#
_cell.length_a   1.000
_cell.length_b   1.000
_cell.length_c   1.000
_cell.angle_alpha   90.00
_cell.angle_beta   90.00
_cell.angle_gamma   90.00
#
_symmetry.space_group_name_H-M   'P 1'
#
loop_
_entity.id
_entity.type
_entity.pdbx_description
1 polymer ?
#
loop_
_entity_poly.entity_id
_entity_poly.type
_entity_poly.pdbx_seq_one_letter_code
_entity_poly.pdbx_strand_id
1 'polypeptide(L)'
;MNTSMFFFGEILTKIIPLVSLMLSLFMAYIAYKVYQSYSQRQFLNKQIEVVTNLLEVLNTYHFELNFYKFQGKSRTAEINSVNIFEIFHVNSFLRKNQSEYENNPVYLLATNNQVLEVKKFIDNPFTPKKIADCLINFYSTSYQSVDHAELGNSVISYAVVIESSVHQPRTIGWNVKEEHRFIHGDAIGLKTWSSFLSCTEKLRKEFEVWFSKNGIEDLNIRTDFKQSNWTPNKKSEAL
;
A
#
# COMPACT_ATOMS: atom_id res chain seq x y z
N MET A 1 51.42 -63.70 -28.86
CA MET A 1 50.64 -63.34 -27.65
C MET A 1 50.37 -61.84 -27.71
N ASN A 2 49.10 -61.45 -27.83
CA ASN A 2 48.68 -60.05 -27.97
C ASN A 2 48.56 -59.38 -26.59
N THR A 3 49.69 -58.99 -26.01
CA THR A 3 49.74 -58.18 -24.78
C THR A 3 49.13 -56.78 -24.99
N SER A 4 49.15 -56.24 -26.21
CA SER A 4 48.55 -54.94 -26.54
C SER A 4 47.02 -54.90 -26.37
N MET A 5 46.34 -56.02 -26.58
CA MET A 5 44.87 -56.10 -26.51
C MET A 5 44.36 -56.11 -25.06
N PHE A 6 45.15 -56.66 -24.13
CA PHE A 6 44.84 -56.66 -22.70
C PHE A 6 44.97 -55.26 -22.07
N PHE A 7 46.04 -54.53 -22.41
CA PHE A 7 46.24 -53.17 -21.92
C PHE A 7 45.13 -52.20 -22.36
N PHE A 8 44.60 -52.36 -23.58
CA PHE A 8 43.54 -51.50 -24.09
C PHE A 8 42.21 -51.69 -23.33
N GLY A 9 41.89 -52.92 -22.94
CA GLY A 9 40.70 -53.23 -22.14
C GLY A 9 40.74 -52.64 -20.73
N GLU A 10 41.90 -52.69 -20.06
CA GLU A 10 42.09 -52.10 -18.73
C GLU A 10 42.00 -50.56 -18.75
N ILE A 11 42.47 -49.92 -19.82
CA ILE A 11 42.35 -48.47 -19.99
C ILE A 11 40.88 -48.09 -20.23
N LEU A 12 40.17 -48.79 -21.11
CA LEU A 12 38.76 -48.52 -21.41
C LEU A 12 37.86 -48.64 -20.17
N THR A 13 38.07 -49.68 -19.35
CA THR A 13 37.29 -49.92 -18.13
C THR A 13 37.49 -48.84 -17.07
N LYS A 14 38.61 -48.11 -17.10
CA LYS A 14 38.85 -46.95 -16.21
C LYS A 14 38.32 -45.63 -16.79
N ILE A 15 38.31 -45.48 -18.11
CA ILE A 15 37.82 -44.26 -18.79
C ILE A 15 36.28 -44.18 -18.75
N ILE A 16 35.57 -45.28 -18.96
CA ILE A 16 34.09 -45.28 -19.00
C ILE A 16 33.47 -44.73 -17.71
N PRO A 17 33.88 -45.16 -16.49
CA PRO A 17 33.37 -44.59 -15.24
C PRO A 17 33.71 -43.10 -15.08
N LEU A 18 34.88 -42.66 -15.55
CA LEU A 18 35.28 -41.26 -15.49
C LEU A 18 34.39 -40.39 -16.38
N VAL A 19 34.10 -40.84 -17.61
CA VAL A 19 33.19 -40.14 -18.54
C VAL A 19 31.76 -40.12 -17.97
N SER A 20 31.31 -41.23 -17.38
CA SER A 20 30.00 -41.30 -16.70
C SER A 20 29.90 -40.35 -15.52
N LEU A 21 30.95 -40.24 -14.71
CA LEU A 21 31.04 -39.28 -13.60
C LEU A 21 30.99 -37.84 -14.11
N MET A 22 31.75 -37.51 -15.16
CA MET A 22 31.77 -36.17 -15.77
C MET A 22 30.38 -35.80 -16.32
N LEU A 23 29.71 -36.73 -17.01
CA LEU A 23 28.34 -36.54 -17.48
C LEU A 23 27.36 -36.33 -16.32
N SER A 24 27.49 -37.09 -15.25
CA SER A 24 26.64 -36.97 -14.06
C SER A 24 26.81 -35.62 -13.38
N LEU A 25 28.05 -35.15 -13.21
CA LEU A 25 28.35 -33.82 -12.66
C LEU A 25 27.80 -32.70 -13.56
N PHE A 26 27.93 -32.85 -14.88
CA PHE A 26 27.38 -31.90 -15.83
C PHE A 26 25.84 -31.83 -15.76
N MET A 27 25.17 -32.98 -15.69
CA MET A 27 23.71 -33.04 -15.53
C MET A 27 23.27 -32.44 -14.17
N ALA A 28 23.99 -32.70 -13.10
CA ALA A 28 23.73 -32.09 -11.79
C ALA A 28 23.89 -30.56 -11.84
N TYR A 29 24.90 -30.05 -12.55
CA TYR A 29 25.09 -28.62 -12.76
C TYR A 29 23.93 -27.99 -13.54
N ILE A 30 23.47 -28.63 -14.62
CA ILE A 30 22.29 -28.17 -15.37
C ILE A 30 21.05 -28.17 -14.47
N ALA A 31 20.81 -29.26 -13.74
CA ALA A 31 19.67 -29.36 -12.82
C ALA A 31 19.70 -28.25 -11.76
N TYR A 32 20.87 -27.95 -11.20
CA TYR A 32 21.06 -26.85 -10.27
C TYR A 32 20.73 -25.49 -10.90
N LYS A 33 21.18 -25.22 -12.13
CA LYS A 33 20.86 -23.98 -12.85
C LYS A 33 19.37 -23.84 -13.15
N VAL A 34 18.72 -24.93 -13.56
CA VAL A 34 17.26 -24.97 -13.79
C VAL A 34 16.51 -24.70 -12.49
N TYR A 35 16.89 -25.37 -11.39
CA TYR A 35 16.30 -25.15 -10.07
C TYR A 35 16.47 -23.71 -9.59
N GLN A 36 17.66 -23.14 -9.74
CA GLN A 36 17.94 -21.75 -9.37
C GLN A 36 17.03 -20.78 -10.14
N SER A 37 16.90 -20.97 -11.45
CA SER A 37 16.00 -20.15 -12.28
C SER A 37 14.54 -20.32 -11.90
N TYR A 38 14.09 -21.55 -11.65
CA TYR A 38 12.74 -21.84 -11.20
C TYR A 38 12.41 -21.19 -9.85
N SER A 39 13.30 -21.30 -8.87
CA SER A 39 13.15 -20.68 -7.55
C SER A 39 13.07 -19.15 -7.64
N GLN A 40 13.91 -18.53 -8.46
CA GLN A 40 13.86 -17.08 -8.71
C GLN A 40 12.52 -16.64 -9.32
N ARG A 41 11.98 -17.39 -10.28
CA ARG A 41 10.67 -17.11 -10.88
C ARG A 41 9.53 -17.26 -9.87
N GLN A 42 9.56 -18.32 -9.06
CA GLN A 42 8.57 -18.54 -8.00
C GLN A 42 8.59 -17.41 -6.97
N PHE A 43 9.78 -16.95 -6.57
CA PHE A 43 9.93 -15.80 -5.68
C PHE A 43 9.33 -14.54 -6.32
N LEU A 44 9.70 -14.22 -7.57
CA LEU A 44 9.18 -13.07 -8.28
C LEU A 44 7.65 -13.10 -8.41
N ASN A 45 7.06 -14.25 -8.73
CA ASN A 45 5.61 -14.40 -8.83
C ASN A 45 4.90 -14.05 -7.51
N LYS A 46 5.44 -14.50 -6.36
CA LYS A 46 4.92 -14.12 -5.04
C LYS A 46 5.06 -12.63 -4.77
N GLN A 47 6.16 -12.00 -5.19
CA GLN A 47 6.31 -10.56 -5.04
C GLN A 47 5.27 -9.81 -5.88
N ILE A 48 5.07 -10.21 -7.14
CA ILE A 48 4.06 -9.63 -8.03
C ILE A 48 2.67 -9.75 -7.39
N GLU A 49 2.30 -10.93 -6.91
CA GLU A 49 1.02 -11.16 -6.22
C GLU A 49 0.82 -10.21 -5.03
N VAL A 50 1.82 -10.10 -4.15
CA VAL A 50 1.74 -9.23 -2.97
C VAL A 50 1.66 -7.75 -3.34
N VAL A 51 2.44 -7.31 -4.33
CA VAL A 51 2.45 -5.91 -4.80
C VAL A 51 1.14 -5.58 -5.51
N THR A 52 0.59 -6.49 -6.31
CA THR A 52 -0.71 -6.29 -6.98
C THR A 52 -1.85 -6.22 -5.97
N ASN A 53 -1.88 -7.11 -4.97
CA ASN A 53 -2.87 -7.07 -3.89
C ASN A 53 -2.78 -5.77 -3.08
N LEU A 54 -1.56 -5.28 -2.83
CA LEU A 54 -1.36 -3.98 -2.20
C LEU A 54 -1.91 -2.85 -3.07
N LEU A 55 -1.66 -2.88 -4.36
CA LEU A 55 -2.09 -1.85 -5.29
C LEU A 55 -3.63 -1.82 -5.43
N GLU A 56 -4.28 -3.00 -5.38
CA GLU A 56 -5.73 -3.13 -5.30
C GLU A 56 -6.28 -2.51 -4.01
N VAL A 57 -5.68 -2.81 -2.86
CA VAL A 57 -6.01 -2.17 -1.57
C VAL A 57 -5.87 -0.65 -1.69
N LEU A 58 -4.75 -0.14 -2.19
CA LEU A 58 -4.53 1.31 -2.29
C LEU A 58 -5.47 2.01 -3.29
N ASN A 59 -5.90 1.31 -4.35
CA ASN A 59 -6.86 1.83 -5.33
C ASN A 59 -8.31 1.82 -4.84
N THR A 60 -8.66 0.91 -3.92
CA THR A 60 -10.02 0.78 -3.36
C THR A 60 -10.24 1.67 -2.14
N TYR A 61 -9.16 2.09 -1.46
CA TYR A 61 -9.25 2.99 -0.34
C TYR A 61 -9.56 4.40 -0.80
N HIS A 62 -10.73 4.89 -0.39
CA HIS A 62 -11.14 6.26 -0.64
C HIS A 62 -10.84 7.13 0.60
N PHE A 63 -10.25 8.29 0.37
CA PHE A 63 -10.02 9.27 1.44
C PHE A 63 -11.03 10.40 1.30
N GLU A 64 -11.67 10.72 2.41
CA GLU A 64 -12.37 11.99 2.59
C GLU A 64 -11.47 12.88 3.42
N LEU A 65 -11.02 13.97 2.82
CA LEU A 65 -10.05 14.88 3.43
C LEU A 65 -10.74 16.19 3.75
N ASN A 66 -10.70 16.55 5.02
CA ASN A 66 -11.15 17.85 5.50
C ASN A 66 -9.97 18.68 5.97
N PHE A 67 -10.00 19.96 5.63
CA PHE A 67 -9.07 20.96 6.17
C PHE A 67 -9.85 21.94 7.06
N TYR A 68 -9.43 22.11 8.30
CA TYR A 68 -10.05 23.07 9.21
C TYR A 68 -9.11 24.28 9.40
N LYS A 69 -9.60 25.48 9.06
CA LYS A 69 -8.92 26.74 9.37
C LYS A 69 -9.60 27.40 10.57
N PHE A 70 -8.97 27.33 11.74
CA PHE A 70 -9.50 27.94 12.96
C PHE A 70 -9.10 29.42 13.07
N GLN A 71 -9.76 30.28 12.28
CA GLN A 71 -9.77 31.74 12.45
C GLN A 71 -11.12 32.35 12.03
N GLY A 72 -12.21 31.93 12.68
CA GLY A 72 -13.54 32.56 12.56
C GLY A 72 -14.32 32.31 11.25
N LYS A 73 -13.69 31.73 10.22
CA LYS A 73 -14.34 31.21 9.01
C LYS A 73 -13.72 29.86 8.65
N SER A 74 -14.40 28.77 8.99
CA SER A 74 -14.02 27.43 8.53
C SER A 74 -14.16 27.38 7.01
N ARG A 75 -13.04 27.30 6.29
CA ARG A 75 -13.05 26.87 4.89
C ARG A 75 -12.73 25.39 4.89
N THR A 76 -13.77 24.57 4.85
CA THR A 76 -13.65 23.14 4.59
C THR A 76 -13.43 23.00 3.09
N ALA A 77 -12.25 22.54 2.69
CA ALA A 77 -12.11 21.91 1.38
C ALA A 77 -12.34 20.42 1.61
N GLU A 78 -13.47 19.93 1.14
CA GLU A 78 -13.85 18.53 1.20
C GLU A 78 -13.36 17.88 -0.10
N ILE A 79 -12.42 16.96 0.03
CA ILE A 79 -12.05 16.09 -1.08
C ILE A 79 -12.87 14.82 -0.93
N ASN A 80 -13.86 14.65 -1.79
CA ASN A 80 -14.71 13.47 -1.75
C ASN A 80 -14.08 12.27 -2.46
N SER A 81 -13.78 11.26 -1.66
CA SER A 81 -13.59 9.86 -2.06
C SER A 81 -12.56 9.64 -3.15
N VAL A 82 -11.33 10.07 -2.90
CA VAL A 82 -10.25 9.96 -3.88
C VAL A 82 -9.32 8.83 -3.46
N ASN A 83 -8.90 7.96 -4.39
CA ASN A 83 -7.90 6.95 -4.05
C ASN A 83 -6.53 7.59 -3.75
N ILE A 84 -5.62 6.87 -3.11
CA ILE A 84 -4.36 7.48 -2.65
C ILE A 84 -3.57 8.10 -3.82
N PHE A 85 -3.61 7.51 -5.01
CA PHE A 85 -2.87 7.98 -6.19
C PHE A 85 -3.61 9.05 -6.99
N GLU A 86 -4.93 9.11 -6.89
CA GLU A 86 -5.74 10.16 -7.49
C GLU A 86 -5.60 11.50 -6.76
N ILE A 87 -5.02 11.49 -5.55
CA ILE A 87 -4.79 12.70 -4.74
C ILE A 87 -4.09 13.80 -5.55
N PHE A 88 -3.21 13.43 -6.48
CA PHE A 88 -2.50 14.39 -7.31
C PHE A 88 -3.42 15.12 -8.27
N HIS A 89 -4.50 14.49 -8.72
CA HIS A 89 -5.49 15.07 -9.63
C HIS A 89 -6.57 15.86 -8.90
N VAL A 90 -6.55 15.87 -7.57
CA VAL A 90 -7.58 16.51 -6.77
C VAL A 90 -7.55 18.02 -6.94
N ASN A 91 -8.76 18.51 -7.26
CA ASN A 91 -9.26 19.87 -7.28
C ASN A 91 -8.23 20.97 -7.60
N SER A 92 -8.39 21.60 -8.77
CA SER A 92 -7.67 22.83 -9.15
C SER A 92 -7.66 23.91 -8.06
N PHE A 93 -8.65 23.92 -7.16
CA PHE A 93 -8.71 24.75 -5.96
C PHE A 93 -7.58 24.48 -4.97
N LEU A 94 -7.29 23.21 -4.64
CA LEU A 94 -6.24 22.86 -3.68
C LEU A 94 -4.84 23.04 -4.26
N ARG A 95 -4.66 22.77 -5.56
CA ARG A 95 -3.41 23.12 -6.25
C ARG A 95 -3.16 24.63 -6.26
N LYS A 96 -4.19 25.45 -6.50
CA LYS A 96 -4.09 26.93 -6.47
C LYS A 96 -3.81 27.49 -5.08
N ASN A 97 -4.27 26.81 -4.03
CA ASN A 97 -4.15 27.24 -2.65
C ASN A 97 -3.20 26.35 -1.84
N GLN A 98 -2.28 25.63 -2.47
CA GLN A 98 -1.47 24.59 -1.82
C GLN A 98 -0.68 25.14 -0.62
N SER A 99 -0.16 26.36 -0.73
CA SER A 99 0.55 27.05 0.36
C SER A 99 -0.35 27.40 1.56
N GLU A 100 -1.66 27.52 1.36
CA GLU A 100 -2.62 27.79 2.44
C GLU A 100 -2.94 26.54 3.28
N TYR A 101 -2.81 25.34 2.69
CA TYR A 101 -3.17 24.07 3.33
C TYR A 101 -1.96 23.18 3.67
N GLU A 102 -0.74 23.59 3.30
CA GLU A 102 0.48 22.76 3.38
C GLU A 102 0.72 22.14 4.77
N ASN A 103 0.54 22.96 5.81
CA ASN A 103 0.75 22.58 7.21
C ASN A 103 -0.54 22.13 7.91
N ASN A 104 -1.65 22.05 7.19
CA ASN A 104 -2.91 21.70 7.83
C ASN A 104 -2.93 20.21 8.18
N PRO A 105 -3.48 19.87 9.36
CA PRO A 105 -3.75 18.51 9.75
C PRO A 105 -4.63 17.82 8.70
N VAL A 106 -4.30 16.57 8.40
CA VAL A 106 -5.14 15.72 7.56
C VAL A 106 -6.14 14.99 8.45
N TYR A 107 -7.42 15.11 8.10
CA TYR A 107 -8.50 14.37 8.76
C TYR A 107 -9.08 13.35 7.79
N LEU A 108 -9.10 12.08 8.19
CA LEU A 108 -9.77 11.00 7.47
C LEU A 108 -11.14 10.75 8.10
N LEU A 109 -12.25 10.94 7.38
CA LEU A 109 -13.60 10.77 7.91
C LEU A 109 -14.09 9.31 7.95
N ALA A 110 -15.04 9.07 8.86
CA ALA A 110 -15.58 7.77 9.30
C ALA A 110 -16.34 6.97 8.24
N THR A 111 -16.70 7.56 7.10
CA THR A 111 -17.41 6.85 6.03
C THR A 111 -16.60 5.66 5.52
N ASN A 112 -15.28 5.71 5.70
CA ASN A 112 -14.37 4.59 5.54
C ASN A 112 -13.72 4.26 6.90
N ASN A 113 -14.39 3.41 7.70
CA ASN A 113 -13.88 2.84 8.97
C ASN A 113 -12.58 2.00 8.82
N GLN A 114 -11.85 2.14 7.72
CA GLN A 114 -10.66 1.36 7.42
C GLN A 114 -9.43 2.25 7.59
N VAL A 115 -8.77 2.10 8.74
CA VAL A 115 -7.35 2.42 8.85
C VAL A 115 -6.64 1.68 7.71
N LEU A 116 -5.77 2.36 6.95
CA LEU A 116 -4.95 1.73 5.90
C LEU A 116 -4.31 0.46 6.49
N GLU A 117 -4.82 -0.71 6.11
CA GLU A 117 -4.32 -2.01 6.59
C GLU A 117 -2.99 -2.36 5.91
N VAL A 118 -2.00 -1.47 6.02
CA VAL A 118 -0.69 -1.61 5.38
C VAL A 118 0.24 -2.54 6.15
N LYS A 119 -0.04 -2.79 7.44
CA LYS A 119 0.80 -3.61 8.32
C LYS A 119 1.09 -4.99 7.73
N LYS A 120 0.05 -5.67 7.20
CA LYS A 120 0.19 -6.99 6.57
C LYS A 120 1.12 -6.99 5.36
N PHE A 121 1.28 -5.85 4.69
CA PHE A 121 2.20 -5.70 3.56
C PHE A 121 3.60 -5.29 4.03
N ILE A 122 3.71 -4.46 5.08
CA ILE A 122 5.00 -4.10 5.70
C ILE A 122 5.70 -5.34 6.23
N ASP A 123 4.98 -6.21 6.94
CA ASP A 123 5.54 -7.41 7.57
C ASP A 123 5.74 -8.58 6.58
N ASN A 124 5.27 -8.45 5.33
CA ASN A 124 5.33 -9.54 4.36
C ASN A 124 6.74 -9.63 3.72
N PRO A 125 7.42 -10.78 3.82
CA PRO A 125 8.79 -10.95 3.32
C PRO A 125 8.91 -10.89 1.78
N PHE A 126 7.80 -11.01 1.05
CA PHE A 126 7.77 -10.88 -0.40
C PHE A 126 7.54 -9.43 -0.85
N THR A 127 7.13 -8.53 0.05
CA THR A 127 7.00 -7.11 -0.28
C THR A 127 8.37 -6.52 -0.60
N PRO A 128 8.54 -5.80 -1.72
CA PRO A 128 9.78 -5.13 -2.02
C PRO A 128 10.13 -4.12 -0.92
N LYS A 129 11.34 -4.23 -0.38
CA LYS A 129 11.79 -3.44 0.78
C LYS A 129 11.48 -1.95 0.66
N LYS A 130 11.77 -1.34 -0.49
CA LYS A 130 11.53 0.10 -0.71
C LYS A 130 10.05 0.49 -0.65
N ILE A 131 9.17 -0.39 -1.12
CA ILE A 131 7.72 -0.19 -1.01
C ILE A 131 7.30 -0.31 0.46
N ALA A 132 7.79 -1.34 1.17
CA ALA A 132 7.53 -1.50 2.60
C ALA A 132 8.03 -0.28 3.42
N ASP A 133 9.23 0.21 3.14
CA ASP A 133 9.81 1.41 3.76
C ASP A 133 8.93 2.65 3.51
N CYS A 134 8.30 2.77 2.34
CA CYS A 134 7.34 3.83 2.05
C CYS A 134 6.03 3.66 2.84
N LEU A 135 5.49 2.44 2.92
CA LEU A 135 4.26 2.13 3.64
C LEU A 135 4.34 2.40 5.14
N ILE A 136 5.52 2.26 5.75
CA ILE A 136 5.75 2.59 7.16
C ILE A 136 5.32 4.03 7.48
N ASN A 137 5.45 4.96 6.52
CA ASN A 137 5.03 6.34 6.74
C ASN A 137 3.52 6.50 6.92
N PHE A 138 2.71 5.54 6.47
CA PHE A 138 1.26 5.52 6.62
C PHE A 138 0.78 4.63 7.76
N TYR A 139 1.70 3.90 8.41
CA TYR A 139 1.39 3.03 9.53
C TYR A 139 1.64 3.76 10.86
N SER A 140 0.66 3.73 11.75
CA SER A 140 0.83 4.24 13.12
C SER A 140 1.12 3.07 14.07
N THR A 141 2.12 3.24 14.93
CA THR A 141 2.49 2.26 15.96
C THR A 141 1.82 2.56 17.30
N SER A 142 1.40 3.81 17.47
CA SER A 142 0.72 4.29 18.66
C SER A 142 -0.58 4.97 18.26
N TYR A 143 -1.59 4.78 19.09
CA TYR A 143 -2.93 5.31 18.91
C TYR A 143 -3.37 5.92 20.22
N GLN A 144 -3.85 7.16 20.16
CA GLN A 144 -4.36 7.86 21.32
C GLN A 144 -5.70 8.49 20.94
N SER A 145 -6.71 8.24 21.77
CA SER A 145 -8.03 8.83 21.60
C SER A 145 -7.95 10.34 21.79
N VAL A 146 -8.73 11.06 21.01
CA VAL A 146 -8.78 12.51 21.00
C VAL A 146 -10.23 12.96 21.03
N ASP A 147 -10.54 13.91 21.91
CA ASP A 147 -11.85 14.54 21.89
C ASP A 147 -11.91 15.60 20.79
N HIS A 148 -13.09 15.77 20.18
CA HIS A 148 -13.30 16.79 19.14
C HIS A 148 -12.90 18.21 19.60
N ALA A 149 -13.07 18.52 20.89
CA ALA A 149 -12.68 19.80 21.47
C ALA A 149 -11.16 20.03 21.45
N GLU A 150 -10.37 18.96 21.48
CA GLU A 150 -8.90 18.99 21.49
C GLU A 150 -8.31 19.14 20.08
N LEU A 151 -9.07 18.80 19.02
CA LEU A 151 -8.67 19.03 17.63
C LEU A 151 -8.46 20.51 17.27
N GLY A 152 -9.20 21.40 17.95
CA GLY A 152 -9.08 22.85 17.76
C GLY A 152 -7.85 23.46 18.44
N ASN A 153 -7.24 22.75 19.38
CA ASN A 153 -6.00 23.15 20.04
C ASN A 153 -4.81 22.56 19.29
N SER A 154 -3.79 23.37 19.06
CA SER A 154 -2.60 23.13 18.23
C SER A 154 -1.71 21.94 18.62
N VAL A 155 -2.15 21.09 19.55
CA VAL A 155 -1.42 19.91 20.04
C VAL A 155 -1.49 18.76 19.03
N ILE A 156 -2.54 18.71 18.20
CA ILE A 156 -2.84 17.53 17.39
C ILE A 156 -2.58 17.83 15.93
N SER A 157 -1.48 17.27 15.44
CA SER A 157 -1.02 17.47 14.06
C SER A 157 -1.90 16.77 13.02
N TYR A 158 -2.66 15.72 13.37
CA TYR A 158 -3.65 15.08 12.50
C TYR A 158 -4.52 14.09 13.30
N ALA A 159 -5.67 13.68 12.74
CA ALA A 159 -6.51 12.66 13.36
C ALA A 159 -7.26 11.80 12.33
N VAL A 160 -7.43 10.52 12.64
CA VAL A 160 -8.24 9.57 11.87
C VAL A 160 -9.53 9.34 12.64
N VAL A 161 -10.69 9.48 11.99
CA VAL A 161 -11.96 9.08 12.61
C VAL A 161 -12.10 7.57 12.48
N ILE A 162 -12.20 6.87 13.61
CA ILE A 162 -12.27 5.41 13.64
C ILE A 162 -13.70 4.90 13.90
N GLU A 163 -14.54 5.73 14.50
CA GLU A 163 -15.94 5.40 14.76
C GLU A 163 -16.77 6.68 14.73
N SER A 164 -17.83 6.69 13.92
CA SER A 164 -18.90 7.69 14.02
C SER A 164 -20.10 7.01 14.65
N SER A 165 -20.46 7.41 15.87
CA SER A 165 -21.67 6.93 16.52
C SER A 165 -22.73 8.03 16.52
N VAL A 166 -23.90 7.70 15.98
CA VAL A 166 -25.05 8.59 16.00
C VAL A 166 -25.81 8.33 17.29
N HIS A 167 -25.50 9.09 18.35
CA HIS A 167 -26.32 9.04 19.56
C HIS A 167 -27.58 9.87 19.31
N GLN A 168 -28.71 9.19 19.06
CA GLN A 168 -30.02 9.83 19.16
C GLN A 168 -30.32 10.03 20.65
N PRO A 169 -30.35 11.28 21.17
CA PRO A 169 -30.82 11.49 22.52
C PRO A 169 -32.27 11.00 22.62
N ARG A 170 -32.58 10.20 23.65
CA ARG A 170 -33.93 9.64 23.91
C ARG A 170 -35.02 10.70 24.15
N THR A 171 -34.67 11.98 24.10
CA THR A 171 -35.59 13.11 24.22
C THR A 171 -36.00 13.60 22.84
N ILE A 172 -37.32 13.55 22.59
CA ILE A 172 -38.05 14.10 21.46
C ILE A 172 -37.52 15.51 21.13
N GLY A 173 -36.60 15.60 20.18
CA GLY A 173 -35.89 16.82 19.83
C GLY A 173 -34.83 16.50 18.78
N TRP A 174 -34.92 17.16 17.64
CA TRP A 174 -34.23 16.86 16.37
C TRP A 174 -32.71 17.09 16.37
N ASN A 175 -32.04 17.03 17.53
CA ASN A 175 -30.60 17.22 17.63
C ASN A 175 -29.91 15.86 17.74
N VAL A 176 -29.79 15.20 16.59
CA VAL A 176 -28.87 14.09 16.41
C VAL A 176 -27.45 14.62 16.64
N LYS A 177 -26.78 14.17 17.71
CA LYS A 177 -25.39 14.54 17.97
C LYS A 177 -24.52 13.38 17.50
N GLU A 178 -23.85 13.57 16.37
CA GLU A 178 -22.79 12.64 15.93
C GLU A 178 -21.61 12.78 16.88
N GLU A 179 -21.24 11.68 17.52
CA GLU A 179 -20.06 11.58 18.34
C GLU A 179 -19.01 10.81 17.53
N HIS A 180 -18.00 11.55 17.07
CA HIS A 180 -16.86 10.99 16.37
C HIS A 180 -15.75 10.69 17.38
N ARG A 181 -15.27 9.44 17.40
CA ARG A 181 -14.02 9.10 18.09
C ARG A 181 -12.86 9.30 17.14
N PHE A 182 -12.04 10.29 17.48
CA PHE A 182 -10.80 10.58 16.77
C PHE A 182 -9.66 9.82 17.41
N ILE A 183 -8.80 9.26 16.59
CA ILE A 183 -7.55 8.67 17.06
C ILE A 183 -6.42 9.38 16.34
N HIS A 184 -5.47 9.88 17.12
CA HIS A 184 -4.21 10.37 16.57
C HIS A 184 -3.15 9.29 16.70
N GLY A 185 -2.27 9.24 15.71
CA GLY A 185 -1.12 8.35 15.72
C GLY A 185 0.16 9.09 15.39
N ASP A 186 1.20 8.34 15.04
CA ASP A 186 2.54 8.84 14.73
C ASP A 186 2.95 8.73 13.24
N ALA A 187 2.11 8.12 12.40
CA ALA A 187 2.29 8.02 10.95
C ALA A 187 2.61 9.38 10.28
N ILE A 188 3.83 9.50 9.73
CA ILE A 188 4.35 10.73 9.13
C ILE A 188 3.52 11.20 7.94
N GLY A 189 3.11 10.26 7.09
CA GLY A 189 2.33 10.53 5.89
C GLY A 189 0.94 11.10 6.19
N LEU A 190 0.43 10.95 7.41
CA LEU A 190 -0.88 11.49 7.77
C LEU A 190 -0.78 12.82 8.55
N LYS A 191 0.43 13.29 8.89
CA LYS A 191 0.62 14.48 9.74
C LYS A 191 0.18 15.79 9.12
N THR A 192 0.51 16.02 7.86
CA THR A 192 0.17 17.28 7.19
C THR A 192 -0.15 17.01 5.75
N TRP A 193 -0.85 17.93 5.11
CA TRP A 193 -1.11 17.83 3.67
C TRP A 193 0.18 17.67 2.85
N SER A 194 1.23 18.43 3.17
CA SER A 194 2.54 18.32 2.51
C SER A 194 3.15 16.93 2.69
N SER A 195 3.11 16.40 3.91
CA SER A 195 3.64 15.07 4.22
C SER A 195 2.86 13.98 3.50
N PHE A 196 1.53 14.11 3.46
CA PHE A 196 0.64 13.19 2.76
C PHE A 196 0.96 13.12 1.27
N LEU A 197 1.04 14.27 0.60
CA LEU A 197 1.41 14.33 -0.83
C LEU A 197 2.82 13.77 -1.07
N SER A 198 3.79 14.16 -0.25
CA SER A 198 5.19 13.70 -0.40
C SER A 198 5.33 12.20 -0.23
N CYS A 199 4.73 11.62 0.81
CA CYS A 199 4.77 10.19 1.07
C CYS A 199 4.04 9.39 0.00
N THR A 200 2.91 9.89 -0.48
CA THR A 200 2.15 9.25 -1.56
C THR A 200 2.94 9.24 -2.87
N GLU A 201 3.60 10.35 -3.20
CA GLU A 201 4.38 10.48 -4.44
C GLU A 201 5.60 9.58 -4.42
N LYS A 202 6.27 9.47 -3.27
CA LYS A 202 7.36 8.52 -3.06
C LYS A 202 6.88 7.08 -3.25
N LEU A 203 5.75 6.72 -2.65
CA LEU A 203 5.16 5.39 -2.78
C LEU A 203 4.84 5.08 -4.25
N ARG A 204 4.19 5.99 -4.97
CA ARG A 204 3.88 5.87 -6.40
C ARG A 204 5.14 5.61 -7.22
N LYS A 205 6.18 6.42 -7.04
CA LYS A 205 7.46 6.27 -7.74
C LYS A 205 8.12 4.93 -7.46
N GLU A 206 8.08 4.44 -6.23
CA GLU A 206 8.66 3.14 -5.89
C GLU A 206 7.89 1.97 -6.51
N PHE A 207 6.56 2.08 -6.68
CA PHE A 207 5.80 1.14 -7.52
C PHE A 207 6.28 1.18 -8.98
N GLU A 208 6.29 2.36 -9.59
CA GLU A 208 6.71 2.55 -11.00
C GLU A 208 8.13 1.98 -11.24
N VAL A 209 9.09 2.31 -10.37
CA VAL A 209 10.46 1.80 -10.43
C VAL A 209 10.51 0.28 -10.27
N TRP A 210 9.75 -0.28 -9.32
CA TRP A 210 9.76 -1.72 -9.08
C TRP A 210 9.16 -2.50 -10.24
N PHE A 211 8.02 -2.08 -10.78
CA PHE A 211 7.38 -2.75 -11.92
C PHE A 211 8.22 -2.63 -13.19
N SER A 212 8.77 -1.44 -13.49
CA SER A 212 9.68 -1.24 -14.62
C SER A 212 10.91 -2.15 -14.55
N LYS A 213 11.52 -2.28 -13.36
CA LYS A 213 12.66 -3.19 -13.14
C LYS A 213 12.33 -4.65 -13.43
N ASN A 214 11.07 -5.04 -13.30
CA ASN A 214 10.59 -6.40 -13.55
C ASN A 214 9.95 -6.57 -14.94
N GLY A 215 10.09 -5.59 -15.84
CA GLY A 215 9.59 -5.67 -17.22
C GLY A 215 8.06 -5.59 -17.33
N ILE A 216 7.40 -5.01 -16.32
CA ILE A 216 5.96 -4.76 -16.33
C ILE A 216 5.76 -3.30 -16.72
N GLU A 217 5.38 -3.10 -17.97
CA GLU A 217 5.04 -1.81 -18.58
C GLU A 217 3.51 -1.71 -18.55
N ASP A 218 2.93 -0.54 -18.27
CA ASP A 218 1.48 -0.30 -18.11
C ASP A 218 0.85 -0.77 -16.78
N LEU A 219 1.32 -0.16 -15.70
CA LEU A 219 0.65 -0.24 -14.41
C LEU A 219 -0.75 0.36 -14.43
N ASN A 220 -1.73 -0.40 -13.99
CA ASN A 220 -3.09 0.08 -13.76
C ASN A 220 -3.22 0.89 -12.46
N ILE A 221 -2.40 1.92 -12.30
CA ILE A 221 -2.59 2.94 -11.27
C ILE A 221 -3.70 3.87 -11.78
N ARG A 222 -4.93 3.59 -11.36
CA ARG A 222 -6.11 4.34 -11.78
C ARG A 222 -6.04 5.74 -11.18
N THR A 223 -5.92 6.74 -12.04
CA THR A 223 -6.04 8.16 -11.67
C THR A 223 -7.35 8.78 -12.19
N ASP A 224 -8.23 7.95 -12.70
CA ASP A 224 -9.36 8.30 -13.56
C ASP A 224 -10.74 7.88 -12.99
N PHE A 225 -10.85 7.39 -11.75
CA PHE A 225 -12.16 7.25 -11.11
C PHE A 225 -12.75 8.64 -10.88
N LYS A 226 -13.46 9.15 -11.88
CA LYS A 226 -14.61 10.00 -11.61
C LYS A 226 -15.55 9.12 -10.79
N GLN A 227 -15.90 9.54 -9.57
CA GLN A 227 -16.99 8.97 -8.79
C GLN A 227 -18.14 8.66 -9.77
N SER A 228 -18.33 7.38 -10.14
CA SER A 228 -19.63 6.96 -10.61
C SER A 228 -20.54 7.27 -9.45
N ASN A 229 -21.63 8.00 -9.67
CA ASN A 229 -22.61 8.35 -8.63
C ASN A 229 -23.12 7.08 -7.93
N TRP A 230 -22.35 6.57 -6.97
CA TRP A 230 -22.71 5.41 -6.17
C TRP A 230 -23.67 5.95 -5.13
N THR A 231 -24.94 5.87 -5.46
CA THR A 231 -26.00 6.03 -4.48
C THR A 231 -26.16 4.68 -3.80
N PRO A 232 -25.89 4.55 -2.48
CA PRO A 232 -26.20 3.33 -1.77
C PRO A 232 -27.67 3.04 -1.98
N ASN A 233 -27.97 1.88 -2.55
CA ASN A 233 -29.33 1.44 -2.82
C ASN A 233 -30.01 1.20 -1.47
N LYS A 234 -30.75 2.20 -0.96
CA LYS A 234 -31.52 2.17 0.30
C LYS A 234 -32.68 1.14 0.31
N LYS A 235 -32.64 0.11 -0.52
CA LYS A 235 -33.74 -0.85 -0.71
C LYS A 235 -33.46 -2.27 -0.25
N SER A 236 -32.36 -2.57 0.46
CA SER A 236 -32.11 -3.92 1.00
C SER A 236 -32.38 -4.09 2.50
N GLU A 237 -32.90 -3.09 3.21
CA GLU A 237 -33.36 -3.23 4.61
C GLU A 237 -34.89 -3.19 4.72
N ALA A 238 -35.56 -3.96 3.86
CA ALA A 238 -36.97 -4.28 4.01
C ALA A 238 -37.23 -5.72 3.52
N LEU A 239 -36.63 -6.69 4.22
CA LEU A 239 -37.09 -8.08 4.32
C LEU A 239 -36.82 -8.58 5.74
#